data_AF-A0A3D0PZH7-F1
#
_entry.id   AF-A0A3D0PZH7-F1
#
_cell.length_a   1.000
_cell.length_b   1.000
_cell.length_c   1.000
_cell.angle_alpha   90.00
_cell.angle_beta   90.00
_cell.angle_gamma   90.00
#
_symmetry.space_group_name_H-M   'P 1'
#
loop_
_entity.id
_entity.type
_entity.pdbx_description
1 polymer ?
#
loop_
_entity_poly.entity_id
_entity_poly.type
_entity_poly.pdbx_seq_one_letter_code
_entity_poly.pdbx_strand_id
1 'polypeptide(L)'
;FKRVTGYTPTQFKAQQATITPPLQPYLHQWNEETSTMPVPSQDDFNAQVSIISLPELEVCALRHSGYPARLNGSIQRFIGWRREHKLPPDQYRTFNFLHNDPTTVAPEAFCFDLACERPVKQVALEEDMRFDTIPSGRYASLKITGGEKVLEAAVNFITTDFLAQQNEQAGDFPVIVERLSFYPEVPYHQAQSHILLLLSK
;
A
#
# COMPACT_ATOMS: atom_id res chain seq x y z
N PHE A 1 -19.32 15.81 5.34
CA PHE A 1 -20.23 15.50 6.46
C PHE A 1 -21.59 15.00 5.96
N LYS A 2 -22.50 15.85 5.43
CA LYS A 2 -23.83 15.42 4.94
C LYS A 2 -23.82 14.34 3.86
N ARG A 3 -22.82 14.35 2.97
CA ARG A 3 -22.64 13.31 1.92
C ARG A 3 -22.21 11.95 2.48
N VAL A 4 -21.68 11.91 3.70
CA VAL A 4 -21.11 10.72 4.35
C VAL A 4 -22.04 10.19 5.44
N THR A 5 -22.68 11.09 6.19
CA THR A 5 -23.56 10.74 7.32
C THR A 5 -25.05 10.82 7.00
N GLY A 6 -25.43 11.48 5.89
CA GLY A 6 -26.83 11.83 5.60
C GLY A 6 -27.34 13.08 6.32
N TYR A 7 -26.58 13.62 7.29
CA TYR A 7 -27.02 14.71 8.18
C TYR A 7 -26.14 15.96 8.09
N THR A 8 -26.72 17.12 8.36
CA THR A 8 -25.94 18.35 8.60
C THR A 8 -25.21 18.28 9.94
N PRO A 9 -24.09 19.01 10.12
CA PRO A 9 -23.35 19.03 11.39
C PRO A 9 -24.22 19.39 12.62
N THR A 10 -25.23 20.24 12.42
CA THR A 10 -26.19 20.65 13.46
C THR A 10 -27.14 19.52 13.86
N GLN A 11 -27.64 18.74 12.90
CA GLN A 11 -28.49 17.57 13.17
C GLN A 11 -27.74 16.47 13.93
N PHE A 12 -26.45 16.29 13.63
CA PHE A 12 -25.59 15.32 14.29
C PHE A 12 -25.31 15.67 15.77
N LYS A 13 -25.17 16.96 16.10
CA LYS A 13 -25.01 17.40 17.50
C LYS A 13 -26.30 17.26 18.33
N ALA A 14 -27.47 17.25 17.71
CA ALA A 14 -28.76 17.27 18.40
C ALA A 14 -29.33 15.87 18.71
N GLN A 15 -28.79 14.80 18.12
CA GLN A 15 -29.30 13.44 18.29
C GLN A 15 -28.24 12.52 18.93
N GLN A 16 -28.21 12.46 20.27
CA GLN A 16 -27.59 11.35 21.02
C GLN A 16 -28.52 10.12 21.05
N ALA A 17 -29.05 9.72 19.89
CA ALA A 17 -29.68 8.42 19.72
C ALA A 17 -28.81 7.66 18.73
N THR A 18 -28.59 6.36 18.96
CA THR A 18 -27.73 5.51 18.12
C THR A 18 -28.25 5.47 16.69
N ILE A 19 -27.84 6.45 15.88
CA ILE A 19 -28.18 6.51 14.46
C ILE A 19 -27.16 5.63 13.77
N THR A 20 -27.58 4.42 13.38
CA THR A 20 -26.83 3.62 12.42
C THR A 20 -26.81 4.43 11.11
N PRO A 21 -25.65 4.95 10.66
CA PRO A 21 -25.52 5.66 9.40
C PRO A 21 -26.15 4.86 8.25
N PRO A 22 -26.77 5.51 7.26
CA PRO A 22 -27.45 4.82 6.16
C PRO A 22 -26.50 3.93 5.33
N LEU A 23 -25.18 4.19 5.40
CA LEU A 23 -24.16 3.35 4.78
C LEU A 23 -23.59 2.28 5.71
N GLN A 24 -23.95 2.24 6.99
CA GLN A 24 -23.34 1.31 7.94
C GLN A 24 -23.68 -0.17 7.68
N PRO A 25 -24.90 -0.54 7.22
CA PRO A 25 -25.16 -1.91 6.74
C PRO A 25 -24.32 -2.24 5.50
N TYR A 26 -24.14 -1.29 4.58
CA TYR A 26 -23.27 -1.45 3.42
C TYR A 26 -21.79 -1.58 3.82
N LEU A 27 -21.31 -0.77 4.75
CA LEU A 27 -19.94 -0.86 5.29
C LEU A 27 -19.74 -2.15 6.07
N HIS A 28 -20.75 -2.65 6.78
CA HIS A 28 -20.69 -3.92 7.51
C HIS A 28 -20.64 -5.11 6.55
N GLN A 29 -21.57 -5.16 5.59
CA GLN A 29 -21.58 -6.19 4.54
C GLN A 29 -20.29 -6.14 3.70
N TRP A 30 -19.78 -4.95 3.40
CA TRP A 30 -18.52 -4.78 2.67
C TRP A 30 -17.30 -5.17 3.51
N ASN A 31 -17.29 -4.88 4.81
CA ASN A 31 -16.26 -5.37 5.74
C ASN A 31 -16.33 -6.90 5.91
N GLU A 32 -17.53 -7.50 5.87
CA GLU A 32 -17.73 -8.95 5.92
C GLU A 32 -17.30 -9.63 4.60
N GLU A 33 -17.67 -9.09 3.44
CA GLU A 33 -17.26 -9.58 2.11
C GLU A 33 -15.74 -9.45 1.90
N THR A 34 -15.11 -8.36 2.37
CA THR A 34 -13.65 -8.18 2.34
C THR A 34 -12.92 -9.01 3.40
N SER A 35 -13.57 -9.33 4.52
CA SER A 35 -13.00 -10.18 5.58
C SER A 35 -13.10 -11.68 5.30
N THR A 36 -13.99 -12.09 4.38
CA THR A 36 -14.28 -13.49 4.03
C THR A 36 -13.64 -13.96 2.74
N MET A 37 -12.89 -13.11 2.03
CA MET A 37 -12.11 -13.59 0.89
C MET A 37 -11.07 -14.61 1.35
N PRO A 38 -11.06 -15.82 0.76
CA PRO A 38 -10.03 -16.79 1.04
C PRO A 38 -8.69 -16.19 0.67
N VAL A 39 -7.72 -16.29 1.59
CA VAL A 39 -6.33 -16.02 1.24
C VAL A 39 -5.90 -17.14 0.27
N PRO A 40 -5.30 -16.80 -0.90
CA PRO A 40 -4.76 -17.80 -1.80
C PRO A 40 -3.77 -18.73 -1.09
N SER A 41 -3.69 -19.98 -1.55
CA SER A 41 -2.71 -20.92 -1.01
C SER A 41 -1.28 -20.53 -1.38
N GLN A 42 -0.28 -21.12 -0.71
CA GLN A 42 1.13 -20.94 -1.10
C GLN A 42 1.38 -21.36 -2.55
N ASP A 43 0.75 -22.45 -3.02
CA ASP A 43 0.87 -22.90 -4.41
C ASP A 43 0.29 -21.89 -5.40
N ASP A 44 -0.84 -21.26 -5.05
CA ASP A 44 -1.45 -20.20 -5.87
C ASP A 44 -0.53 -18.98 -5.95
N PHE A 45 0.08 -18.56 -4.83
CA PHE A 45 1.04 -17.47 -4.84
C PHE A 45 2.27 -17.84 -5.66
N ASN A 46 2.84 -19.03 -5.46
CA ASN A 46 4.02 -19.48 -6.18
C ASN A 46 3.80 -19.48 -7.70
N ALA A 47 2.62 -19.90 -8.16
CA ALA A 47 2.25 -19.86 -9.58
C ALA A 47 2.17 -18.44 -10.16
N GLN A 48 2.02 -17.42 -9.32
CA GLN A 48 1.98 -16.00 -9.70
C GLN A 48 3.33 -15.27 -9.54
N VAL A 49 4.37 -15.93 -9.01
CA VAL A 49 5.70 -15.35 -8.91
C VAL A 49 6.44 -15.46 -10.24
N SER A 50 7.12 -14.39 -10.63
CA SER A 50 8.07 -14.39 -11.73
C SER A 50 9.35 -13.68 -11.30
N ILE A 51 10.51 -14.16 -11.76
CA ILE A 51 11.77 -13.43 -11.59
C ILE A 51 11.94 -12.52 -12.81
N ILE A 52 11.99 -11.22 -12.56
CA ILE A 52 12.12 -10.18 -13.59
C ILE A 52 13.37 -9.34 -13.36
N SER A 53 13.86 -8.68 -14.41
CA SER A 53 14.90 -7.66 -14.28
C SER A 53 14.26 -6.29 -14.45
N LEU A 54 14.48 -5.41 -13.48
CA LEU A 54 13.97 -4.04 -13.50
C LEU A 54 15.14 -3.05 -13.68
N PRO A 55 14.97 -1.99 -14.48
CA PRO A 55 15.89 -0.87 -14.48
C PRO A 55 15.75 -0.08 -13.18
N GLU A 56 16.72 0.80 -12.94
CA GLU A 56 16.61 1.81 -11.89
C GLU A 56 15.40 2.71 -12.14
N LEU A 57 14.68 3.09 -11.07
CA LEU A 57 13.56 4.00 -11.14
C LEU A 57 13.66 5.07 -10.06
N GLU A 58 13.77 6.33 -10.49
CA GLU A 58 13.73 7.48 -9.59
C GLU A 58 12.31 7.69 -9.05
N VAL A 59 12.20 7.94 -7.75
CA VAL A 59 10.92 8.18 -7.06
C VAL A 59 11.00 9.41 -6.16
N CYS A 60 9.84 10.00 -5.88
CA CYS A 60 9.65 10.90 -4.75
C CYS A 60 8.98 10.11 -3.63
N ALA A 61 9.56 10.10 -2.43
CA ALA A 61 9.08 9.31 -1.30
C ALA A 61 8.82 10.20 -0.08
N LEU A 62 7.69 9.98 0.59
CA LEU A 62 7.37 10.50 1.92
C LEU A 62 7.55 9.36 2.93
N ARG A 63 8.37 9.58 3.96
CA ARG A 63 8.56 8.60 5.03
C ARG A 63 7.54 8.80 6.13
N HIS A 64 6.82 7.74 6.45
CA HIS A 64 6.11 7.61 7.71
C HIS A 64 6.99 6.86 8.71
N SER A 65 7.22 7.48 9.87
CA SER A 65 7.86 6.84 11.02
C SER A 65 7.01 7.03 12.26
N GLY A 66 6.95 5.99 13.10
CA GLY A 66 6.16 5.97 14.32
C GLY A 66 4.81 5.28 14.14
N TYR A 67 3.92 5.48 15.11
CA TYR A 67 2.71 4.67 15.29
C TYR A 67 1.90 4.43 13.99
N PRO A 68 1.62 3.16 13.62
CA PRO A 68 0.81 2.83 12.44
C PRO A 68 -0.55 3.52 12.38
N ALA A 69 -1.16 3.79 13.54
CA ALA A 69 -2.43 4.53 13.64
C ALA A 69 -2.38 5.94 13.02
N ARG A 70 -1.19 6.52 12.84
CA ARG A 70 -0.97 7.84 12.23
C ARG A 70 -0.66 7.77 10.73
N LEU A 71 -0.53 6.57 10.16
CA LEU A 71 -0.20 6.38 8.74
C LEU A 71 -1.21 7.09 7.81
N ASN A 72 -2.49 7.04 8.15
CA ASN A 72 -3.54 7.74 7.39
C ASN A 72 -3.28 9.25 7.23
N GLY A 73 -2.68 9.91 8.24
CA GLY A 73 -2.31 11.31 8.13
C GLY A 73 -1.22 11.55 7.08
N SER A 74 -0.22 10.65 7.03
CA SER A 74 0.87 10.69 6.04
C SER A 74 0.35 10.41 4.63
N ILE A 75 -0.61 9.47 4.50
CA ILE A 75 -1.30 9.18 3.23
C ILE A 75 -2.02 10.44 2.71
N GLN A 76 -2.80 11.13 3.55
CA GLN A 76 -3.53 12.33 3.13
C GLN A 76 -2.58 13.46 2.71
N ARG A 77 -1.47 13.64 3.42
CA ARG A 77 -0.43 14.60 3.04
C ARG A 77 0.17 14.27 1.67
N PHE A 78 0.59 13.02 1.46
CA PHE A 78 1.16 12.58 0.19
C PHE A 78 0.18 12.75 -0.98
N ILE A 79 -1.11 12.45 -0.77
CA ILE A 79 -2.17 12.72 -1.76
C ILE A 79 -2.30 14.22 -2.06
N GLY A 80 -2.25 15.08 -1.03
CA GLY A 80 -2.29 16.53 -1.17
C GLY A 80 -1.15 17.05 -2.04
N TRP A 81 0.07 16.66 -1.68
CA TRP A 81 1.28 17.00 -2.44
C TRP A 81 1.22 16.53 -3.90
N ARG A 82 0.82 15.27 -4.15
CA ARG A 82 0.68 14.76 -5.53
C ARG A 82 -0.34 15.55 -6.34
N ARG A 83 -1.44 16.00 -5.73
CA ARG A 83 -2.45 16.83 -6.41
C ARG A 83 -1.90 18.21 -6.77
N GLU A 84 -1.17 18.85 -5.87
CA GLU A 84 -0.53 20.15 -6.11
C GLU A 84 0.47 20.08 -7.27
N HIS A 85 1.27 19.01 -7.34
CA HIS A 85 2.26 18.82 -8.39
C HIS A 85 1.72 18.16 -9.67
N LYS A 86 0.42 17.81 -9.71
CA LYS A 86 -0.27 17.14 -10.82
C LYS A 86 0.38 15.81 -11.19
N LEU A 87 0.54 14.94 -10.20
CA LEU A 87 1.16 13.61 -10.32
C LEU A 87 0.11 12.50 -10.10
N PRO A 88 -0.87 12.32 -11.01
CA PRO A 88 -1.92 11.33 -10.82
C PRO A 88 -1.40 9.88 -10.94
N PRO A 89 -2.05 8.89 -10.31
CA PRO A 89 -1.58 7.49 -10.27
C PRO A 89 -1.54 6.76 -11.61
N ASP A 90 -2.38 7.16 -12.57
CA ASP A 90 -2.45 6.61 -13.93
C ASP A 90 -1.25 6.99 -14.79
N GLN A 91 -0.60 8.12 -14.48
CA GLN A 91 0.60 8.60 -15.16
C GLN A 91 1.88 8.36 -14.36
N TYR A 92 1.81 8.44 -13.03
CA TYR A 92 2.97 8.26 -12.14
C TYR A 92 2.70 7.10 -11.21
N ARG A 93 3.43 6.00 -11.43
CA ARG A 93 3.27 4.75 -10.67
C ARG A 93 3.33 5.01 -9.17
N THR A 94 2.56 4.24 -8.41
CA THR A 94 2.44 4.40 -6.97
C THR A 94 3.09 3.22 -6.27
N PHE A 95 3.95 3.49 -5.29
CA PHE A 95 4.69 2.48 -4.56
C PHE A 95 4.52 2.64 -3.05
N ASN A 96 4.55 1.54 -2.34
CA ASN A 96 4.72 1.51 -0.90
C ASN A 96 6.00 0.73 -0.58
N PHE A 97 6.85 1.27 0.28
CA PHE A 97 8.05 0.55 0.75
C PHE A 97 7.83 0.09 2.18
N LEU A 98 7.87 -1.23 2.38
CA LEU A 98 7.67 -1.88 3.67
C LEU A 98 9.05 -2.14 4.28
N HIS A 99 9.46 -1.31 5.24
CA HIS A 99 10.79 -1.42 5.86
C HIS A 99 10.84 -2.45 6.98
N ASN A 100 9.74 -2.62 7.71
CA ASN A 100 9.64 -3.56 8.80
C ASN A 100 8.23 -4.14 8.92
N ASP A 101 8.15 -5.31 9.54
CA ASP A 101 6.89 -5.93 9.91
C ASP A 101 6.34 -5.23 11.17
N PRO A 102 5.18 -4.56 11.08
CA PRO A 102 4.57 -3.84 12.21
C PRO A 102 4.21 -4.74 13.41
N THR A 103 4.16 -6.07 13.23
CA THR A 103 3.91 -7.03 14.31
C THR A 103 5.17 -7.39 15.10
N THR A 104 6.35 -7.07 14.56
CA THR A 104 7.66 -7.43 15.14
C THR A 104 8.42 -6.26 15.75
N VAL A 105 8.05 -5.02 15.39
CA VAL A 105 8.69 -3.80 15.89
C VAL A 105 7.79 -3.06 16.88
N ALA A 106 8.40 -2.28 17.77
CA ALA A 106 7.64 -1.34 18.58
C ALA A 106 6.89 -0.34 17.68
N PRO A 107 5.66 0.09 18.01
CA PRO A 107 4.89 1.01 17.18
C PRO A 107 5.63 2.30 16.81
N GLU A 108 6.50 2.80 17.68
CA GLU A 108 7.34 3.98 17.47
C GLU A 108 8.45 3.76 16.43
N ALA A 109 8.84 2.51 16.20
CA ALA A 109 9.85 2.10 15.23
C ALA A 109 9.26 1.67 13.89
N PHE A 110 7.93 1.63 13.75
CA PHE A 110 7.28 1.35 12.47
C PHE A 110 7.74 2.34 11.40
N CYS A 111 8.11 1.82 10.23
CA CYS A 111 8.64 2.61 9.13
C CYS A 111 8.02 2.16 7.80
N PHE A 112 7.48 3.11 7.06
CA PHE A 112 6.75 2.88 5.82
C PHE A 112 6.93 4.08 4.89
N ASP A 113 7.27 3.85 3.63
CA ASP A 113 7.29 4.94 2.65
C ASP A 113 6.10 4.91 1.72
N LEU A 114 5.58 6.11 1.44
CA LEU A 114 4.65 6.39 0.35
C LEU A 114 5.47 7.00 -0.78
N ALA A 115 5.52 6.35 -1.94
CA ALA A 115 6.32 6.81 -3.06
C ALA A 115 5.51 6.89 -4.35
N CYS A 116 5.96 7.76 -5.25
CA CYS A 116 5.51 7.78 -6.63
C CYS A 116 6.69 7.99 -7.57
N GLU A 117 6.54 7.53 -8.81
CA GLU A 117 7.52 7.78 -9.87
C GLU A 117 7.86 9.27 -9.98
N ARG A 118 9.15 9.58 -10.09
CA ARG A 118 9.62 10.95 -10.18
C ARG A 118 9.33 11.51 -11.58
N PRO A 119 8.67 12.67 -11.71
CA PRO A 119 8.49 13.30 -13.00
C PRO A 119 9.82 13.82 -13.57
N VAL A 120 9.93 13.90 -14.90
CA VAL A 120 11.07 14.52 -15.58
C VAL A 120 11.22 16.00 -15.24
N LYS A 121 10.10 16.71 -15.04
CA LYS A 121 10.11 18.10 -14.60
C LYS A 121 10.54 18.20 -13.13
N GLN A 122 11.27 19.26 -12.79
CA GLN A 122 11.63 19.52 -11.41
C GLN A 122 10.37 19.71 -10.55
N VAL A 123 10.43 19.18 -9.33
CA VAL A 123 9.35 19.18 -8.34
C VAL A 123 9.96 19.56 -6.99
N ALA A 124 9.27 20.43 -6.27
CA ALA A 124 9.63 20.79 -4.90
C ALA A 124 9.13 19.71 -3.93
N LEU A 125 10.00 19.27 -3.04
CA LEU A 125 9.67 18.32 -1.98
C LEU A 125 9.25 19.07 -0.72
N GLU A 126 8.32 18.51 0.05
CA GLU A 126 8.07 18.93 1.43
C GLU A 126 9.18 18.44 2.37
N GLU A 127 9.23 18.98 3.59
CA GLU A 127 10.26 18.67 4.60
C GLU A 127 10.42 17.16 4.89
N ASP A 128 9.32 16.40 4.91
CA ASP A 128 9.35 14.96 5.19
C ASP A 128 9.47 14.09 3.92
N MET A 129 9.76 14.72 2.78
CA MET A 129 9.89 14.06 1.49
C MET A 129 11.33 14.05 0.99
N ARG A 130 11.69 13.00 0.25
CA ARG A 130 13.01 12.84 -0.35
C ARG A 130 12.90 12.32 -1.78
N PHE A 131 13.93 12.58 -2.57
CA PHE A 131 14.21 11.75 -3.73
C PHE A 131 14.78 10.42 -3.25
N ASP A 132 14.37 9.35 -3.90
CA ASP A 132 14.89 8.02 -3.66
C ASP A 132 14.94 7.26 -4.99
N THR A 133 15.53 6.08 -4.96
CA THR A 133 15.79 5.27 -6.15
C THR A 133 15.45 3.82 -5.86
N ILE A 134 14.50 3.26 -6.62
CA ILE A 134 14.33 1.81 -6.68
C ILE A 134 15.49 1.27 -7.51
N PRO A 135 16.39 0.44 -6.94
CA PRO A 135 17.60 0.04 -7.62
C PRO A 135 17.31 -0.86 -8.83
N SER A 136 18.17 -0.80 -9.84
CA SER A 136 18.14 -1.81 -10.90
C SER A 136 18.51 -3.18 -10.32
N GLY A 137 17.88 -4.25 -10.78
CA GLY A 137 18.24 -5.59 -10.31
C GLY A 137 17.29 -6.69 -10.72
N ARG A 138 17.55 -7.89 -10.18
CA ARG A 138 16.63 -9.02 -10.25
C ARG A 138 15.61 -8.88 -9.13
N TYR A 139 14.34 -9.01 -9.46
CA TYR A 139 13.24 -8.97 -8.51
C TYR A 139 12.42 -10.23 -8.61
N ALA A 140 12.03 -10.79 -7.48
CA ALA A 140 10.85 -11.64 -7.41
C ALA A 140 9.61 -10.74 -7.47
N SER A 141 8.76 -10.96 -8.46
CA SER A 141 7.54 -10.18 -8.70
C SER A 141 6.33 -11.09 -8.54
N LEU A 142 5.54 -10.84 -7.50
CA LEU A 142 4.29 -11.54 -7.19
C LEU A 142 3.09 -10.66 -7.51
N LYS A 143 2.20 -11.16 -8.37
CA LYS A 143 0.94 -10.49 -8.70
C LYS A 143 -0.15 -10.90 -7.72
N ILE A 144 -0.85 -9.92 -7.17
CA ILE A 144 -1.99 -10.17 -6.29
C ILE A 144 -3.20 -9.32 -6.68
N THR A 145 -4.38 -9.86 -6.38
CA THR A 145 -5.64 -9.12 -6.38
C THR A 145 -6.31 -9.37 -5.04
N GLY A 146 -6.63 -8.30 -4.30
CA GLY A 146 -7.32 -8.43 -3.02
C GLY A 146 -7.00 -7.32 -2.02
N GLY A 147 -7.65 -7.44 -0.86
CA GLY A 147 -7.49 -6.50 0.25
C GLY A 147 -6.25 -6.79 1.11
N GLU A 148 -6.19 -6.12 2.26
CA GLU A 148 -5.02 -6.12 3.15
C GLU A 148 -4.58 -7.52 3.61
N LYS A 149 -5.53 -8.42 3.92
CA LYS A 149 -5.20 -9.81 4.31
C LYS A 149 -4.44 -10.59 3.23
N VAL A 150 -4.82 -10.41 1.96
CA VAL A 150 -4.14 -11.07 0.83
C VAL A 150 -2.75 -10.47 0.64
N LEU A 151 -2.63 -9.14 0.76
CA LEU A 151 -1.35 -8.44 0.69
C LEU A 151 -0.39 -8.89 1.80
N GLU A 152 -0.86 -8.97 3.05
CA GLU A 152 -0.07 -9.42 4.20
C GLU A 152 0.44 -10.85 3.99
N ALA A 153 -0.45 -11.78 3.63
CA ALA A 153 -0.08 -13.17 3.39
C ALA A 153 0.92 -13.32 2.22
N ALA A 154 0.72 -12.56 1.15
CA ALA A 154 1.59 -12.59 -0.02
C ALA A 154 2.98 -11.99 0.25
N VAL A 155 3.05 -10.91 1.06
CA VAL A 155 4.33 -10.35 1.53
C VAL A 155 5.06 -11.37 2.38
N ASN A 156 4.39 -11.99 3.37
CA ASN A 156 4.99 -13.02 4.20
C ASN A 156 5.53 -14.19 3.35
N PHE A 157 4.72 -14.70 2.40
CA PHE A 157 5.11 -15.77 1.49
C PHE A 157 6.36 -15.42 0.68
N ILE A 158 6.40 -14.24 0.03
CA ILE A 158 7.53 -13.90 -0.85
C ILE A 158 8.83 -13.65 -0.07
N THR A 159 8.74 -13.18 1.19
CA THR A 159 9.91 -12.92 2.05
C THR A 159 10.38 -14.13 2.85
N THR A 160 9.62 -15.23 2.87
CA THR A 160 9.95 -16.42 3.66
C THR A 160 9.96 -17.67 2.79
N ASP A 161 8.79 -18.25 2.51
CA ASP A 161 8.60 -19.51 1.81
C ASP A 161 9.28 -19.49 0.43
N PHE A 162 9.04 -18.45 -0.37
CA PHE A 162 9.60 -18.34 -1.72
C PHE A 162 11.12 -18.32 -1.72
N LEU A 163 11.75 -17.51 -0.86
CA LEU A 163 13.22 -17.43 -0.77
C LEU A 163 13.82 -18.78 -0.39
N ALA A 164 13.22 -19.47 0.59
CA ALA A 164 13.66 -20.78 1.02
C ALA A 164 13.53 -21.83 -0.10
N GLN A 165 12.40 -21.83 -0.81
CA GLN A 165 12.13 -22.79 -1.90
C GLN A 165 13.03 -22.56 -3.12
N GLN A 166 13.32 -21.30 -3.47
CA GLN A 166 14.15 -20.95 -4.63
C GLN A 166 15.65 -20.83 -4.30
N ASN A 167 16.03 -20.97 -3.03
CA ASN A 167 17.40 -20.75 -2.54
C ASN A 167 17.97 -19.38 -3.01
N GLU A 168 17.15 -18.33 -2.88
CA GLU A 168 17.50 -16.93 -3.16
C GLU A 168 17.61 -16.15 -1.84
N GLN A 169 18.25 -14.98 -1.85
CA GLN A 169 18.29 -14.07 -0.70
C GLN A 169 17.66 -12.72 -1.04
N ALA A 170 17.06 -12.07 -0.05
CA ALA A 170 16.59 -10.69 -0.19
C ALA A 170 17.79 -9.74 -0.26
N GLY A 171 17.75 -8.84 -1.25
CA GLY A 171 18.72 -7.75 -1.37
C GLY A 171 18.45 -6.63 -0.36
N ASP A 172 19.39 -5.69 -0.30
CA ASP A 172 19.34 -4.54 0.63
C ASP A 172 18.40 -3.43 0.10
N PHE A 173 17.11 -3.74 -0.01
CA PHE A 173 16.05 -2.79 -0.31
C PHE A 173 14.73 -3.27 0.29
N PRO A 174 13.87 -2.39 0.85
CA PRO A 174 12.58 -2.78 1.41
C PRO A 174 11.68 -3.48 0.39
N VAL A 175 10.71 -4.27 0.88
CA VAL A 175 9.69 -4.85 0.01
C VAL A 175 8.89 -3.73 -0.63
N ILE A 176 8.73 -3.79 -1.95
CA ILE A 176 8.00 -2.79 -2.71
C ILE A 176 6.62 -3.35 -3.04
N VAL A 177 5.58 -2.58 -2.76
CA VAL A 177 4.23 -2.84 -3.26
C VAL A 177 3.90 -1.78 -4.30
N GLU A 178 3.95 -2.15 -5.57
CA GLU A 178 3.43 -1.33 -6.65
C GLU A 178 1.90 -1.43 -6.67
N ARG A 179 1.23 -0.30 -6.52
CA ARG A 179 -0.23 -0.19 -6.49
C ARG A 179 -0.74 0.12 -7.90
N LEU A 180 -1.31 -0.89 -8.56
CA LEU A 180 -1.85 -0.75 -9.93
C LEU A 180 -3.28 -0.20 -9.92
N SER A 181 -4.08 -0.64 -8.94
CA SER A 181 -5.42 -0.11 -8.69
C SER A 181 -5.72 -0.15 -7.20
N PHE A 182 -6.50 0.81 -6.72
CA PHE A 182 -6.83 0.91 -5.30
C PHE A 182 -8.12 1.69 -5.06
N TYR A 183 -8.66 1.53 -3.85
CA TYR A 183 -9.84 2.26 -3.40
C TYR A 183 -9.59 3.78 -3.40
N PRO A 184 -10.56 4.62 -3.81
CA PRO A 184 -11.95 4.29 -4.12
C PRO A 184 -12.25 4.00 -5.60
N GLU A 185 -11.23 3.97 -6.48
CA GLU A 185 -11.45 3.73 -7.92
C GLU A 185 -11.95 2.32 -8.19
N VAL A 186 -11.44 1.35 -7.44
CA VAL A 186 -11.93 -0.03 -7.40
C VAL A 186 -12.25 -0.45 -5.96
N PRO A 187 -13.18 -1.40 -5.74
CA PRO A 187 -13.35 -2.03 -4.43
C PRO A 187 -12.05 -2.65 -3.92
N TYR A 188 -11.82 -2.70 -2.60
CA TYR A 188 -10.59 -3.28 -2.03
C TYR A 188 -10.29 -4.70 -2.52
N HIS A 189 -11.32 -5.53 -2.69
CA HIS A 189 -11.16 -6.90 -3.16
C HIS A 189 -10.72 -7.02 -4.63
N GLN A 190 -10.84 -5.93 -5.40
CA GLN A 190 -10.39 -5.84 -6.80
C GLN A 190 -9.11 -5.01 -6.93
N ALA A 191 -8.55 -4.51 -5.82
CA ALA A 191 -7.29 -3.79 -5.84
C ALA A 191 -6.18 -4.72 -6.30
N GLN A 192 -5.41 -4.29 -7.30
CA GLN A 192 -4.33 -5.05 -7.89
C GLN A 192 -3.00 -4.45 -7.45
N SER A 193 -2.04 -5.32 -7.14
CA SER A 193 -0.69 -4.92 -6.77
C SER A 193 0.35 -5.91 -7.29
N HIS A 194 1.56 -5.40 -7.53
CA HIS A 194 2.75 -6.24 -7.63
C HIS A 194 3.56 -6.08 -6.36
N ILE A 195 3.90 -7.19 -5.72
CA ILE A 195 4.91 -7.21 -4.65
C ILE A 195 6.24 -7.53 -5.32
N LEU A 196 7.22 -6.64 -5.14
CA LEU A 196 8.55 -6.76 -5.69
C LEU A 196 9.55 -6.89 -4.54
N LEU A 197 10.32 -7.97 -4.55
CA LEU A 197 11.41 -8.22 -3.61
C LEU A 197 12.72 -8.24 -4.40
N LEU A 198 13.64 -7.31 -4.07
CA LEU A 198 14.98 -7.31 -4.66
C LEU A 198 15.70 -8.58 -4.24
N LEU A 199 16.40 -9.22 -5.18
CA LEU A 199 17.17 -10.43 -4.92
C LEU A 199 18.67 -10.14 -4.98
N SER A 200 19.40 -10.59 -3.97
CA SER A 200 20.86 -10.71 -3.98
C SER A 200 21.22 -12.18 -4.00
N LYS A 201 22.05 -12.62 -4.95
CA LYS A 201 22.53 -14.00 -4.98
C LYS A 201 23.39 -14.32 -3.76
#